data_AF-A0A839MZC6-F1
#
_entry.id   AF-A0A839MZC6-F1
#
_cell.length_a   1.000
_cell.length_b   1.000
_cell.length_c   1.000
_cell.angle_alpha   90.00
_cell.angle_beta   90.00
_cell.angle_gamma   90.00
#
_symmetry.space_group_name_H-M   'P 1'
#
loop_
_entity.id
_entity.type
_entity.pdbx_description
1 polymer ?
#
loop_
_entity_poly.entity_id
_entity_poly.type
_entity_poly.pdbx_seq_one_letter_code
_entity_poly.pdbx_strand_id
1 'polypeptide(L)'
;MQTSDLTRGVALLVPRLLSIQADPAEFETADAVSDAIERSAEALLRWHDELADIRSHSVPSSSGPDPVLLDHAANRPAHASPRLAERVHAGGIPADPASLEYAAGELHSICETIRRTAAGCPREPIAVRGNEIADALDRLSGALRALADTLRGEARRLADDVVGGADQVLARVVRAEHAARLTAATTLVAGASH
;
A
#
# COMPACT_ATOMS: atom_id res chain seq x y z
N MET A 1 25.85 13.20 -8.50
CA MET A 1 24.43 13.54 -8.73
C MET A 1 24.16 14.85 -8.03
N GLN A 2 23.70 15.86 -8.75
CA GLN A 2 23.36 17.15 -8.13
C GLN A 2 22.02 16.97 -7.40
N THR A 3 21.84 17.60 -6.25
CA THR A 3 20.60 17.53 -5.44
C THR A 3 19.34 17.88 -6.25
N SER A 4 19.50 18.60 -7.37
CA SER A 4 18.51 18.86 -8.45
C SER A 4 17.85 17.59 -9.00
N ASP A 5 18.66 16.56 -9.24
CA ASP A 5 18.20 15.32 -9.85
C ASP A 5 17.41 14.48 -8.85
N LEU A 6 17.78 14.52 -7.56
CA LEU A 6 17.10 13.81 -6.48
C LEU A 6 15.68 14.35 -6.26
N THR A 7 15.52 15.67 -6.09
CA THR A 7 14.17 16.26 -5.89
C THR A 7 13.27 16.06 -7.10
N ARG A 8 13.81 16.22 -8.32
CA ARG A 8 13.04 15.98 -9.54
C ARG A 8 12.61 14.51 -9.64
N GLY A 9 13.47 13.59 -9.23
CA GLY A 9 13.15 12.16 -9.14
C GLY A 9 11.95 11.91 -8.24
N VAL A 10 11.94 12.45 -7.01
CA VAL A 10 10.84 12.28 -6.05
C VAL A 10 9.54 12.91 -6.55
N ALA A 11 9.59 14.11 -7.13
CA ALA A 11 8.40 14.79 -7.64
C ALA A 11 7.67 13.98 -8.74
N LEU A 12 8.40 13.18 -9.52
CA LEU A 12 7.83 12.30 -10.55
C LEU A 12 7.19 11.03 -9.96
N LEU A 13 7.53 10.64 -8.73
CA LEU A 13 6.96 9.46 -8.08
C LEU A 13 5.54 9.69 -7.58
N VAL A 14 5.18 10.92 -7.19
CA VAL A 14 3.86 11.24 -6.62
C VAL A 14 2.72 11.00 -7.62
N PRO A 15 2.75 11.54 -8.87
CA PRO A 15 1.71 11.24 -9.85
C PRO A 15 1.65 9.76 -10.22
N ARG A 16 2.82 9.08 -10.25
CA ARG A 16 2.89 7.65 -10.53
C ARG A 16 2.20 6.85 -9.42
N LEU A 17 2.48 7.17 -8.16
CA LEU A 17 1.87 6.55 -6.99
C LEU A 17 0.35 6.71 -6.99
N LEU A 18 -0.15 7.93 -7.23
CA LEU A 18 -1.60 8.23 -7.30
C LEU A 18 -2.31 7.61 -8.51
N SER A 19 -1.56 7.17 -9.53
CA SER A 19 -2.13 6.47 -10.69
C SER A 19 -2.33 4.97 -10.45
N ILE A 20 -1.81 4.43 -9.34
CA ILE A 20 -1.95 3.01 -9.01
C ILE A 20 -3.39 2.73 -8.61
N GLN A 21 -4.01 1.78 -9.30
CA GLN A 21 -5.34 1.26 -8.99
C GLN A 21 -5.20 -0.20 -8.58
N ALA A 22 -5.98 -0.61 -7.60
CA ALA A 22 -6.02 -1.97 -7.08
C ALA A 22 -7.49 -2.38 -6.96
N ASP A 23 -7.84 -3.53 -7.55
CA ASP A 23 -9.23 -4.05 -7.58
C ASP A 23 -9.36 -5.32 -6.73
N PRO A 24 -9.36 -5.20 -5.38
CA PRO A 24 -9.62 -6.32 -4.48
C PRO A 24 -11.10 -6.75 -4.54
N ALA A 25 -11.43 -7.85 -3.86
CA ALA A 25 -12.78 -8.40 -3.86
C ALA A 25 -13.75 -7.58 -2.99
N GLU A 26 -13.23 -6.96 -1.93
CA GLU A 26 -14.01 -6.16 -0.97
C GLU A 26 -13.71 -4.67 -1.11
N PHE A 27 -14.78 -3.87 -1.03
CA PHE A 27 -14.71 -2.41 -1.17
C PHE A 27 -13.88 -1.77 -0.05
N GLU A 28 -14.01 -2.26 1.18
CA GLU A 28 -13.25 -1.77 2.32
C GLU A 28 -11.74 -2.00 2.18
N THR A 29 -11.33 -3.04 1.44
CA THR A 29 -9.91 -3.24 1.11
C THR A 29 -9.47 -2.24 0.05
N ALA A 30 -10.30 -1.98 -0.96
CA ALA A 30 -10.00 -1.00 -2.00
C ALA A 30 -9.80 0.41 -1.40
N ASP A 31 -10.72 0.84 -0.55
CA ASP A 31 -10.63 2.13 0.17
C ASP A 31 -9.37 2.21 1.02
N ALA A 32 -9.08 1.18 1.83
CA ALA A 32 -7.90 1.19 2.69
C ALA A 32 -6.58 1.27 1.89
N VAL A 33 -6.52 0.60 0.73
CA VAL A 33 -5.37 0.66 -0.19
C VAL A 33 -5.25 2.05 -0.82
N SER A 34 -6.37 2.65 -1.27
CA SER A 34 -6.39 4.02 -1.79
C SER A 34 -5.88 5.02 -0.76
N ASP A 35 -6.40 4.95 0.47
CA ASP A 35 -5.98 5.83 1.56
C ASP A 35 -4.49 5.65 1.90
N ALA A 36 -3.97 4.42 1.83
CA ALA A 36 -2.55 4.13 2.06
C ALA A 36 -1.65 4.74 0.98
N ILE A 37 -2.11 4.70 -0.29
CA ILE A 37 -1.44 5.33 -1.43
C ILE A 37 -1.42 6.85 -1.26
N GLU A 38 -2.55 7.46 -0.90
CA GLU A 38 -2.66 8.91 -0.65
C GLU A 38 -1.75 9.37 0.49
N ARG A 39 -1.77 8.68 1.64
CA ARG A 39 -0.85 8.97 2.76
C ARG A 39 0.62 8.87 2.35
N SER A 40 0.95 7.89 1.51
CA SER A 40 2.30 7.69 1.02
C SER A 40 2.72 8.79 0.04
N ALA A 41 1.80 9.26 -0.80
CA ALA A 41 2.02 10.39 -1.69
C ALA A 41 2.26 11.69 -0.90
N GLU A 42 1.49 11.93 0.16
CA GLU A 42 1.69 13.07 1.04
C GLU A 42 3.05 13.00 1.77
N ALA A 43 3.43 11.82 2.28
CA ALA A 43 4.74 11.63 2.90
C ALA A 43 5.90 11.86 1.91
N LEU A 44 5.74 11.45 0.65
CA LEU A 44 6.70 11.72 -0.42
C LEU A 44 6.81 13.22 -0.74
N LEU A 45 5.71 13.96 -0.72
CA LEU A 45 5.72 15.42 -0.90
C LEU A 45 6.48 16.12 0.24
N ARG A 46 6.21 15.73 1.50
CA ARG A 46 6.96 16.27 2.65
C ARG A 46 8.45 15.96 2.55
N TRP A 47 8.79 14.73 2.18
CA TRP A 47 10.19 14.33 1.97
C TRP A 47 10.85 15.07 0.80
N HIS A 48 10.10 15.33 -0.28
CA HIS A 48 10.55 16.16 -1.39
C HIS A 48 10.90 17.58 -0.91
N ASP A 49 10.04 18.20 -0.10
CA ASP A 49 10.24 19.55 0.41
C ASP A 49 11.48 19.61 1.32
N GLU A 50 11.68 18.62 2.18
CA GLU A 50 12.91 18.48 2.98
C GLU A 50 14.17 18.37 2.11
N LEU A 51 14.12 17.60 1.03
CA LEU A 51 15.23 17.48 0.07
C LEU A 51 15.49 18.80 -0.67
N ALA A 52 14.45 19.58 -0.96
CA ALA A 52 14.56 20.89 -1.59
C ALA A 52 15.15 21.93 -0.62
N ASP A 53 14.75 21.90 0.65
CA ASP A 53 15.23 22.80 1.71
C ASP A 53 16.69 22.57 2.09
N ILE A 54 17.30 21.43 1.73
CA ILE A 54 18.77 21.26 1.78
C ILE A 54 19.48 22.38 1.00
N ARG A 55 18.85 22.94 -0.05
CA ARG A 55 19.39 24.03 -0.86
C ARG A 55 19.18 25.41 -0.26
N SER A 56 18.17 25.56 0.58
CA SER A 56 17.73 26.83 1.14
C SER A 56 18.35 26.97 2.52
N HIS A 57 19.48 27.67 2.65
CA HIS A 57 19.94 28.10 3.97
C HIS A 57 18.90 29.06 4.58
N SER A 58 17.91 28.57 5.33
CA SER A 58 17.34 29.20 6.54
C SER A 58 16.05 28.55 7.05
N VAL A 59 15.97 28.55 8.39
CA VAL A 59 14.84 28.35 9.33
C VAL A 59 14.22 26.94 9.44
N PRO A 60 14.29 26.31 10.63
CA PRO A 60 13.54 25.08 10.90
C PRO A 60 12.05 25.42 11.05
N SER A 61 11.21 24.88 10.18
CA SER A 61 9.76 24.86 10.37
C SER A 61 9.38 23.49 10.94
N SER A 62 9.13 23.41 12.25
CA SER A 62 8.59 22.20 12.86
C SER A 62 7.06 22.20 12.73
N SER A 63 6.54 21.69 11.63
CA SER A 63 5.19 21.14 11.58
C SER A 63 5.29 19.68 12.00
N GLY A 64 5.04 19.42 13.29
CA GLY A 64 4.85 18.07 13.79
C GLY A 64 3.63 17.44 13.11
N PRO A 65 3.66 16.13 12.79
CA PRO A 65 2.53 15.46 12.16
C PRO A 65 1.31 15.53 13.08
N ASP A 66 0.17 15.92 12.51
CA ASP A 66 -1.13 15.78 13.15
C ASP A 66 -1.39 14.27 13.37
N PRO A 67 -1.86 13.85 14.56
CA PRO A 67 -2.17 12.46 14.80
C PRO A 67 -3.34 12.03 13.91
N VAL A 68 -3.04 11.24 12.87
CA VAL A 68 -4.06 10.57 12.07
C VAL A 68 -4.83 9.64 13.01
N LEU A 69 -6.10 9.96 13.23
CA LEU A 69 -7.03 9.09 13.94
C LEU A 69 -7.10 7.76 13.19
N LEU A 70 -6.57 6.70 13.81
CA LEU A 70 -6.73 5.33 13.36
C LEU A 70 -8.22 5.06 13.15
N ASP A 71 -8.64 4.79 11.92
CA ASP A 71 -9.98 4.31 11.67
C ASP A 71 -10.14 2.94 12.36
N HIS A 72 -10.92 2.94 13.44
CA HIS A 72 -11.22 1.74 14.22
C HIS A 72 -11.98 0.69 13.39
N ALA A 73 -12.47 1.05 12.21
CA ALA A 73 -13.05 0.09 11.25
C ALA A 73 -12.01 -0.91 10.72
N ALA A 74 -10.74 -0.52 10.54
CA ALA A 74 -9.71 -1.41 10.00
C ALA A 74 -9.42 -2.63 10.89
N ASN A 75 -9.52 -2.44 12.21
CA ASN A 75 -9.26 -3.47 13.25
C ASN A 75 -10.43 -4.42 13.52
N ARG A 76 -11.61 -4.17 12.93
CA ARG A 76 -12.71 -5.13 13.06
C ARG A 76 -12.40 -6.40 12.26
N PRO A 77 -12.80 -7.59 12.75
CA PRO A 77 -12.70 -8.82 11.96
C PRO A 77 -13.33 -8.58 10.59
N ALA A 78 -12.64 -8.94 9.50
CA ALA A 78 -13.28 -8.89 8.19
C ALA A 78 -14.39 -9.95 8.15
N HIS A 79 -15.58 -9.51 7.73
CA HIS A 79 -16.68 -10.38 7.36
C HIS A 79 -16.80 -10.31 5.84
N ALA A 80 -17.07 -11.45 5.19
CA ALA A 80 -17.40 -11.44 3.76
C ALA A 80 -18.63 -10.56 3.56
N SER A 81 -18.59 -9.66 2.58
CA SER A 81 -19.80 -9.01 2.11
C SER A 81 -20.76 -10.07 1.54
N PRO A 82 -22.09 -9.84 1.62
CA PRO A 82 -23.07 -10.73 0.99
C PRO A 82 -22.76 -10.96 -0.50
N ARG A 83 -22.26 -9.92 -1.18
CA ARG A 83 -21.85 -9.98 -2.58
C ARG A 83 -20.67 -10.91 -2.81
N LEU A 84 -19.62 -10.84 -1.99
CA LEU A 84 -18.49 -11.76 -2.09
C LEU A 84 -18.94 -13.20 -1.84
N ALA A 85 -19.73 -13.42 -0.79
CA ALA A 85 -20.27 -14.73 -0.46
C ALA A 85 -21.09 -15.31 -1.62
N GLU A 86 -22.07 -14.57 -2.15
CA GLU A 86 -22.89 -14.98 -3.28
C GLU A 86 -22.06 -15.34 -4.51
N ARG A 87 -21.04 -14.53 -4.83
CA ARG A 87 -20.17 -14.79 -5.99
C ARG A 87 -19.34 -16.04 -5.81
N VAL A 88 -18.75 -16.24 -4.63
CA VAL A 88 -17.95 -17.44 -4.34
C VAL A 88 -18.84 -18.69 -4.40
N HIS A 89 -20.06 -18.63 -3.87
CA HIS A 89 -21.04 -19.72 -3.98
C HIS A 89 -21.47 -19.98 -5.43
N ALA A 90 -21.47 -18.94 -6.28
CA ALA A 90 -21.67 -19.06 -7.72
C ALA A 90 -20.41 -19.47 -8.50
N GLY A 91 -19.31 -19.84 -7.81
CA GLY A 91 -18.08 -20.33 -8.43
C GLY A 91 -17.12 -19.25 -8.95
N GLY A 92 -17.29 -17.99 -8.52
CA GLY A 92 -16.43 -16.89 -8.97
C GLY A 92 -15.97 -15.97 -7.84
N ILE A 93 -14.83 -15.30 -8.02
CA ILE A 93 -14.34 -14.28 -7.08
C ILE A 93 -14.40 -12.91 -7.78
N PRO A 94 -15.08 -11.89 -7.21
CA PRO A 94 -15.27 -10.59 -7.84
C PRO A 94 -14.04 -9.68 -7.64
N ALA A 95 -12.86 -10.14 -8.02
CA ALA A 95 -11.59 -9.38 -7.93
C ALA A 95 -10.77 -9.57 -9.20
N ASP A 96 -9.83 -8.67 -9.47
CA ASP A 96 -8.85 -8.84 -10.54
C ASP A 96 -7.44 -9.05 -9.95
N PRO A 97 -6.96 -10.31 -9.87
CA PRO A 97 -5.60 -10.59 -9.41
C PRO A 97 -4.52 -9.91 -10.26
N ALA A 98 -4.76 -9.65 -11.55
CA ALA A 98 -3.78 -9.00 -12.40
C ALA A 98 -3.63 -7.51 -12.05
N SER A 99 -4.73 -6.82 -11.77
CA SER A 99 -4.75 -5.44 -11.24
C SER A 99 -3.94 -5.34 -9.94
N LEU A 100 -4.14 -6.26 -8.99
CA LEU A 100 -3.40 -6.29 -7.72
C LEU A 100 -1.89 -6.56 -7.89
N GLU A 101 -1.51 -7.44 -8.81
CA GLU A 101 -0.08 -7.69 -9.12
C GLU A 101 0.58 -6.50 -9.78
N TYR A 102 -0.13 -5.85 -10.71
CA TYR A 102 0.34 -4.64 -11.35
C TYR A 102 0.58 -3.54 -10.31
N ALA A 103 -0.39 -3.32 -9.42
CA ALA A 103 -0.25 -2.37 -8.31
C ALA A 103 0.94 -2.72 -7.41
N ALA A 104 1.09 -3.99 -7.01
CA ALA A 104 2.23 -4.44 -6.22
C ALA A 104 3.57 -4.18 -6.94
N GLY A 105 3.65 -4.46 -8.24
CA GLY A 105 4.84 -4.21 -9.05
C GLY A 105 5.21 -2.73 -9.12
N GLU A 106 4.22 -1.86 -9.34
CA GLU A 106 4.43 -0.41 -9.38
C GLU A 106 4.88 0.14 -8.02
N LEU A 107 4.25 -0.28 -6.91
CA LEU A 107 4.66 0.10 -5.56
C LEU A 107 6.10 -0.32 -5.26
N HIS A 108 6.49 -1.54 -5.63
CA HIS A 108 7.85 -2.03 -5.44
C HIS A 108 8.87 -1.24 -6.29
N SER A 109 8.53 -0.92 -7.54
CA SER A 109 9.37 -0.06 -8.40
C SER A 109 9.58 1.34 -7.82
N ILE A 110 8.54 1.92 -7.22
CA ILE A 110 8.60 3.21 -6.53
C ILE A 110 9.50 3.10 -5.28
N CYS A 111 9.29 2.06 -4.45
CA CYS A 111 10.13 1.76 -3.28
C CYS A 111 11.62 1.72 -3.64
N GLU A 112 12.01 0.95 -4.65
CA GLU A 112 13.41 0.84 -5.10
C GLU A 112 13.98 2.18 -5.58
N THR A 113 13.14 3.05 -6.14
CA THR A 113 13.55 4.39 -6.54
C THR A 113 13.75 5.31 -5.34
N ILE A 114 12.89 5.21 -4.33
CA ILE A 114 13.03 5.93 -3.07
C ILE A 114 14.31 5.50 -2.33
N ARG A 115 14.57 4.19 -2.19
CA ARG A 115 15.80 3.67 -1.54
C ARG A 115 17.06 4.17 -2.22
N ARG A 116 17.11 4.12 -3.56
CA ARG A 116 18.25 4.66 -4.33
C ARG A 116 18.45 6.16 -4.09
N THR A 117 17.35 6.91 -4.01
CA THR A 117 17.38 8.35 -3.75
C THR A 117 17.85 8.65 -2.31
N ALA A 118 17.35 7.89 -1.32
CA ALA A 118 17.75 7.98 0.08
C ALA A 118 19.23 7.65 0.28
N ALA A 119 19.75 6.61 -0.38
CA ALA A 119 21.17 6.23 -0.34
C ALA A 119 22.10 7.32 -0.92
N GLY A 120 21.59 8.15 -1.83
CA GLY A 120 22.31 9.30 -2.38
C GLY A 120 22.20 10.58 -1.53
N CYS A 121 21.43 10.57 -0.44
CA CYS A 121 21.20 11.75 0.38
C CYS A 121 22.32 11.94 1.42
N PRO A 122 22.96 13.12 1.50
CA PRO A 122 24.05 13.37 2.44
C PRO A 122 23.59 13.57 3.89
N ARG A 123 22.30 13.81 4.13
CA ARG A 123 21.73 14.02 5.48
C ARG A 123 21.03 12.76 5.95
N GLU A 124 21.60 12.11 6.96
CA GLU A 124 21.09 10.86 7.52
C GLU A 124 19.60 10.91 7.93
N PRO A 125 19.08 11.96 8.62
CA PRO A 125 17.66 11.99 8.99
C PRO A 125 16.71 11.97 7.79
N ILE A 126 17.08 12.67 6.71
CA ILE A 126 16.29 12.74 5.48
C ILE A 126 16.36 11.39 4.74
N ALA A 127 17.53 10.74 4.73
CA ALA A 127 17.67 9.40 4.18
C ALA A 127 16.82 8.38 4.95
N VAL A 128 16.80 8.44 6.28
CA VAL A 128 15.98 7.57 7.15
C VAL A 128 14.50 7.72 6.82
N ARG A 129 13.98 8.95 6.74
CA ARG A 129 12.57 9.18 6.37
C ARG A 129 12.22 8.63 4.98
N GLY A 130 13.12 8.78 4.01
CA GLY A 130 12.96 8.14 2.70
C GLY A 130 12.87 6.62 2.79
N ASN A 131 13.74 5.99 3.59
CA ASN A 131 13.70 4.53 3.81
C ASN A 131 12.44 4.07 4.54
N GLU A 132 11.92 4.84 5.50
CA GLU A 132 10.64 4.53 6.17
C GLU A 132 9.46 4.51 5.18
N ILE A 133 9.43 5.46 4.25
CA ILE A 133 8.43 5.50 3.16
C ILE A 133 8.59 4.28 2.25
N ALA A 134 9.82 3.96 1.85
CA ALA A 134 10.10 2.80 1.02
C ALA A 134 9.67 1.49 1.72
N ASP A 135 9.99 1.32 2.99
CA ASP A 135 9.62 0.15 3.78
C ASP A 135 8.09 0.00 3.93
N ALA A 136 7.38 1.12 4.08
CA ALA A 136 5.91 1.11 4.15
C ALA A 136 5.28 0.68 2.80
N LEU A 137 5.78 1.22 1.69
CA LEU A 137 5.33 0.84 0.34
C LEU A 137 5.67 -0.62 0.00
N ASP A 138 6.83 -1.11 0.45
CA ASP A 138 7.25 -2.50 0.22
C ASP A 138 6.37 -3.49 0.98
N ARG A 139 6.00 -3.18 2.23
CA ARG A 139 5.02 -3.97 2.98
C ARG A 139 3.65 -4.01 2.28
N LEU A 140 3.15 -2.86 1.81
CA LEU A 140 1.90 -2.79 1.06
C LEU A 140 1.97 -3.61 -0.23
N SER A 141 3.06 -3.46 -1.00
CA SER A 141 3.32 -4.26 -2.20
C SER A 141 3.29 -5.76 -1.92
N GLY A 142 3.97 -6.21 -0.87
CA GLY A 142 3.98 -7.60 -0.45
C GLY A 142 2.59 -8.13 -0.10
N ALA A 143 1.79 -7.33 0.61
CA ALA A 143 0.42 -7.69 0.98
C ALA A 143 -0.51 -7.80 -0.24
N LEU A 144 -0.42 -6.89 -1.21
CA LEU A 144 -1.20 -6.95 -2.45
C LEU A 144 -0.82 -8.16 -3.31
N ARG A 145 0.48 -8.48 -3.40
CA ARG A 145 0.93 -9.69 -4.12
C ARG A 145 0.41 -10.97 -3.45
N ALA A 146 0.47 -11.05 -2.13
CA ALA A 146 -0.07 -12.19 -1.38
C ALA A 146 -1.59 -12.34 -1.56
N LEU A 147 -2.32 -11.22 -1.62
CA LEU A 147 -3.76 -11.22 -1.93
C LEU A 147 -4.01 -11.73 -3.35
N ALA A 148 -3.29 -11.21 -4.35
CA ALA A 148 -3.41 -11.65 -5.75
C ALA A 148 -3.14 -13.16 -5.92
N ASP A 149 -2.08 -13.67 -5.29
CA ASP A 149 -1.74 -15.08 -5.32
C ASP A 149 -2.84 -15.94 -4.67
N THR A 150 -3.40 -15.48 -3.55
CA THR A 150 -4.52 -16.16 -2.90
C THR A 150 -5.75 -16.20 -3.80
N LEU A 151 -6.16 -15.05 -4.36
CA LEU A 151 -7.33 -14.95 -5.24
C LEU A 151 -7.17 -15.84 -6.48
N ARG A 152 -5.98 -15.87 -7.10
CA ARG A 152 -5.70 -16.76 -8.24
C ARG A 152 -5.75 -18.22 -7.84
N GLY A 153 -5.14 -18.58 -6.71
CA GLY A 153 -5.13 -19.95 -6.20
C GLY A 153 -6.53 -20.46 -5.91
N GLU A 154 -7.37 -19.64 -5.27
CA GLU A 154 -8.75 -20.02 -4.97
C GLU A 154 -9.66 -19.97 -6.22
N ALA A 155 -9.46 -19.04 -7.15
CA ALA A 155 -10.22 -19.01 -8.41
C ALA A 155 -9.99 -20.29 -9.25
N ARG A 156 -8.74 -20.78 -9.30
CA ARG A 156 -8.42 -22.08 -9.92
C ARG A 156 -9.13 -23.24 -9.21
N ARG A 157 -9.09 -23.26 -7.88
CA ARG A 157 -9.78 -24.30 -7.08
C ARG A 157 -11.30 -24.30 -7.26
N LEU A 158 -11.91 -23.13 -7.40
CA LEU A 158 -13.34 -23.02 -7.72
C LEU A 158 -13.65 -23.55 -9.13
N ALA A 159 -12.77 -23.27 -10.10
CA ALA A 159 -12.93 -23.77 -11.47
C ALA A 159 -12.72 -25.29 -11.60
N ASP A 160 -11.85 -25.87 -10.77
CA ASP A 160 -11.52 -27.30 -10.79
C ASP A 160 -12.58 -28.19 -10.08
N ASP A 161 -13.61 -27.59 -9.47
CA ASP A 161 -14.84 -28.22 -8.96
C ASP A 161 -14.66 -29.22 -7.79
N VAL A 162 -14.76 -28.72 -6.55
CA VAL A 162 -15.00 -29.54 -5.34
C VAL A 162 -16.26 -29.04 -4.67
N VAL A 163 -17.37 -29.74 -4.94
CA VAL A 163 -18.65 -29.60 -4.24
C VAL A 163 -18.40 -29.58 -2.72
N GLY A 164 -18.66 -28.44 -2.08
CA GLY A 164 -18.54 -28.25 -0.63
C GLY A 164 -17.37 -27.37 -0.14
N GLY A 165 -16.54 -26.81 -1.05
CA GLY A 165 -15.38 -25.98 -0.67
C GLY A 165 -15.63 -24.47 -0.57
N ALA A 166 -16.80 -23.96 -0.96
CA ALA A 166 -17.08 -22.53 -1.09
C ALA A 166 -16.83 -21.73 0.19
N ASP A 167 -17.27 -22.24 1.34
CA ASP A 167 -17.04 -21.59 2.64
C ASP A 167 -15.55 -21.54 3.01
N GLN A 168 -14.78 -22.57 2.65
CA GLN A 168 -13.34 -22.60 2.90
C GLN A 168 -12.60 -21.62 2.00
N VAL A 169 -13.00 -21.52 0.72
CA VAL A 169 -12.51 -20.51 -0.22
C VAL A 169 -12.83 -19.12 0.32
N LEU A 170 -14.09 -18.87 0.67
CA LEU A 170 -14.55 -17.60 1.21
C LEU A 170 -13.73 -17.19 2.44
N ALA A 171 -13.55 -18.12 3.39
CA ALA A 171 -12.77 -17.84 4.59
C ALA A 171 -11.29 -17.53 4.30
N ARG A 172 -10.69 -18.13 3.26
CA ARG A 172 -9.31 -17.81 2.84
C ARG A 172 -9.23 -16.45 2.17
N VAL A 173 -10.15 -16.15 1.25
CA VAL A 173 -10.23 -14.84 0.58
C VAL A 173 -10.41 -13.73 1.61
N VAL A 174 -11.38 -13.85 2.51
CA VAL A 174 -11.63 -12.86 3.59
C VAL A 174 -10.40 -12.65 4.48
N ARG A 175 -9.65 -13.70 4.81
CA ARG A 175 -8.42 -13.56 5.59
C ARG A 175 -7.32 -12.82 4.84
N ALA A 176 -7.16 -13.10 3.54
CA ALA A 176 -6.19 -12.40 2.71
C ALA A 176 -6.57 -10.92 2.51
N GLU A 177 -7.84 -10.64 2.24
CA GLU A 177 -8.42 -9.29 2.17
C GLU A 177 -8.16 -8.53 3.48
N HIS A 178 -8.46 -9.16 4.62
CA HIS A 178 -8.21 -8.56 5.93
C HIS A 178 -6.74 -8.23 6.18
N ALA A 179 -5.83 -9.13 5.82
CA ALA A 179 -4.40 -8.92 5.98
C ALA A 179 -3.88 -7.76 5.10
N ALA A 180 -4.37 -7.67 3.86
CA ALA A 180 -4.08 -6.54 2.98
C ALA A 180 -4.61 -5.22 3.56
N ARG A 181 -5.87 -5.23 4.03
CA ARG A 181 -6.50 -4.06 4.66
C ARG A 181 -5.76 -3.59 5.91
N LEU A 182 -5.34 -4.50 6.80
CA LEU A 182 -4.56 -4.15 8.00
C LEU A 182 -3.19 -3.56 7.63
N THR A 183 -2.54 -4.12 6.62
CA THR A 183 -1.26 -3.59 6.14
C THR A 183 -1.45 -2.18 5.58
N ALA A 184 -2.46 -1.97 4.74
CA ALA A 184 -2.78 -0.67 4.18
C ALA A 184 -3.15 0.37 5.26
N ALA A 185 -3.95 -0.01 6.25
CA ALA A 185 -4.32 0.84 7.37
C ALA A 185 -3.13 1.24 8.26
N THR A 186 -2.10 0.40 8.34
CA THR A 186 -0.89 0.67 9.14
C THR A 186 0.25 1.30 8.33
N THR A 187 0.11 1.40 7.00
CA THR A 187 1.06 2.09 6.12
C THR A 187 1.25 3.54 6.60
N LEU A 188 2.47 3.84 7.04
CA LEU A 188 2.91 5.15 7.54
C LEU A 188 2.21 5.67 8.79
N VAL A 189 1.51 4.82 9.55
CA VAL A 189 0.89 5.20 10.83
C VAL A 189 1.89 5.16 12.00
N ALA A 190 3.19 5.19 11.73
CA ALA A 190 4.24 5.09 12.76
C ALA A 190 4.42 6.42 13.53
N GLY A 191 3.55 6.62 14.52
CA GLY A 191 3.68 7.53 15.66
C GLY A 191 3.21 6.90 16.98
N ALA A 192 3.11 5.57 17.06
CA ALA A 192 2.69 4.84 18.26
C ALA A 192 3.51 3.55 18.45
N SER A 193 4.81 3.69 18.63
CA SER A 193 5.66 2.65 19.21
C SER A 193 6.73 3.35 20.02
N HIS A 194 6.41 3.56 21.30
CA HIS A 194 7.35 3.90 22.37
C HIS A 194 8.09 2.64 22.82
#